data_AF-A0A196NHL2-F1
#
_entry.id   AF-A0A196NHL2-F1
#
_cell.length_a   1.000
_cell.length_b   1.000
_cell.length_c   1.000
_cell.angle_alpha   90.00
_cell.angle_beta   90.00
_cell.angle_gamma   90.00
#
_symmetry.space_group_name_H-M   'P 1'
#
loop_
_entity.id
_entity.type
_entity.pdbx_description
1 polymer ?
#
loop_
_entity_poly.entity_id
_entity_poly.type
_entity_poly.pdbx_seq_one_letter_code
_entity_poly.pdbx_strand_id
1 'polypeptide(L)'
;MQTPYDWVTIAIFAGLIVIFLQRSQPDSSVRDTMISYLPPAIGCAVANYLGNEGYDLLAILTIGLVLAYIALVIKPYEFFKRR
;
A
#
# COMPACT_ATOMS: atom_id res chain seq x y z
N MET A 1 -6.87 15.66 14.42
CA MET A 1 -5.97 16.63 13.76
C MET A 1 -5.52 15.98 12.47
N GLN A 2 -5.47 16.71 11.36
CA GLN A 2 -4.94 16.16 10.10
C GLN A 2 -3.41 16.26 10.13
N THR A 3 -2.72 15.13 9.98
CA THR A 3 -1.26 15.08 9.88
C THR A 3 -0.83 14.75 8.45
N PRO A 4 0.43 15.00 8.08
CA PRO A 4 0.96 14.52 6.80
C PRO A 4 0.80 13.00 6.63
N TYR A 5 0.82 12.24 7.73
CA TYR A 5 0.66 10.78 7.72
C TYR A 5 -0.72 10.35 7.24
N ASP A 6 -1.78 11.08 7.58
CA ASP A 6 -3.13 10.79 7.09
C ASP A 6 -3.16 10.84 5.55
N TRP A 7 -2.62 11.91 4.96
CA TRP A 7 -2.61 12.08 3.51
C TRP A 7 -1.73 11.04 2.80
N VAL A 8 -0.56 10.74 3.36
CA VAL A 8 0.37 9.76 2.79
C VAL A 8 -0.23 8.35 2.83
N THR A 9 -0.73 7.93 3.99
CA THR A 9 -1.31 6.59 4.17
C THR A 9 -2.58 6.41 3.34
N ILE A 10 -3.42 7.44 3.23
CA ILE A 10 -4.58 7.44 2.32
C ILE A 10 -4.14 7.31 0.86
N ALA A 11 -3.14 8.07 0.41
CA ALA A 11 -2.66 8.00 -0.97
C ALA A 11 -2.12 6.60 -1.31
N ILE A 12 -1.33 6.00 -0.42
CA ILE A 12 -0.81 4.64 -0.59
C ILE A 12 -1.96 3.63 -0.63
N PHE A 13 -2.93 3.76 0.28
CA PHE A 13 -4.08 2.87 0.36
C PHE A 13 -4.99 2.97 -0.86
N ALA A 14 -5.24 4.19 -1.36
CA ALA A 14 -5.97 4.42 -2.60
C ALA A 14 -5.24 3.79 -3.79
N GLY A 15 -3.92 3.93 -3.87
CA GLY A 15 -3.10 3.25 -4.88
C GLY A 15 -3.23 1.73 -4.85
N LEU A 16 -3.22 1.12 -3.65
CA LEU A 16 -3.46 -0.31 -3.45
C LEU A 16 -4.83 -0.75 -3.98
N ILE A 17 -5.89 0.02 -3.68
CA ILE A 17 -7.25 -0.27 -4.16
C ILE A 17 -7.28 -0.25 -5.69
N VAL A 18 -6.67 0.76 -6.32
CA VAL A 18 -6.62 0.85 -7.78
C VAL A 18 -5.92 -0.38 -8.38
N ILE A 19 -4.77 -0.79 -7.83
CA ILE A 19 -4.05 -2.00 -8.28
C ILE A 19 -4.91 -3.25 -8.12
N PHE A 20 -5.56 -3.40 -6.96
CA PHE A 20 -6.44 -4.53 -6.68
C PHE A 20 -7.61 -4.60 -7.69
N LEU A 21 -8.27 -3.47 -7.95
CA LEU A 21 -9.38 -3.40 -8.90
C LEU A 21 -8.93 -3.72 -10.33
N GLN A 22 -7.76 -3.23 -10.73
CA GLN A 22 -7.16 -3.52 -12.03
C GLN A 22 -6.87 -5.01 -12.18
N ARG A 23 -6.27 -5.65 -11.17
CA ARG A 23 -5.91 -7.08 -11.21
C ARG A 23 -7.09 -8.04 -10.98
N SER A 24 -8.20 -7.51 -10.49
CA SER A 24 -9.46 -8.26 -10.37
C SER A 24 -10.24 -8.34 -11.68
N GLN A 25 -9.80 -7.65 -12.74
CA GLN A 25 -10.45 -7.72 -14.05
C GLN A 25 -10.21 -9.10 -14.71
N PRO A 26 -11.17 -9.62 -15.50
CA PRO A 26 -11.09 -10.95 -16.12
C PRO A 26 -9.83 -11.15 -16.98
N ASP A 27 -9.42 -10.10 -17.70
CA ASP A 27 -8.28 -10.10 -18.63
C ASP A 27 -6.91 -9.90 -17.95
N SER A 28 -6.89 -9.87 -16.62
CA SER A 28 -5.66 -9.69 -15.85
C SER A 28 -4.81 -10.96 -15.90
N SER A 29 -3.64 -10.84 -16.54
CA SER A 29 -2.63 -11.91 -16.62
C SER A 29 -1.92 -12.21 -15.29
N VAL A 30 -2.11 -11.37 -14.27
CA VAL A 30 -1.61 -11.56 -12.89
C VAL A 30 -2.82 -11.57 -11.97
N ARG A 31 -3.10 -12.73 -11.35
CA ARG A 31 -4.14 -12.88 -10.34
C ARG A 31 -3.51 -12.95 -8.96
N ASP A 32 -3.65 -11.88 -8.20
CA ASP A 32 -3.28 -11.88 -6.79
C ASP A 32 -4.44 -12.40 -5.95
N THR A 33 -4.12 -13.03 -4.82
CA THR A 33 -5.13 -13.34 -3.80
C THR A 33 -5.46 -12.07 -3.02
N MET A 34 -6.73 -11.87 -2.67
CA MET A 34 -7.18 -10.72 -1.87
C MET A 34 -6.39 -10.56 -0.56
N ILE A 35 -5.96 -11.68 0.04
CA ILE A 35 -5.17 -11.71 1.26
C ILE A 35 -3.82 -10.97 1.10
N SER A 36 -3.23 -10.92 -0.09
CA SER A 36 -1.99 -10.19 -0.35
C SER A 36 -2.10 -8.68 -0.15
N TYR A 37 -3.32 -8.13 -0.18
CA TYR A 37 -3.58 -6.70 0.03
C TYR A 37 -3.85 -6.36 1.49
N LEU A 38 -4.10 -7.36 2.35
CA LEU A 38 -4.40 -7.14 3.76
C LEU A 38 -3.17 -6.64 4.57
N PRO A 39 -1.96 -7.21 4.43
CA PRO A 39 -0.79 -6.70 5.13
C PRO A 39 -0.48 -5.21 4.86
N PRO A 40 -0.44 -4.73 3.61
CA PRO A 40 -0.17 -3.33 3.36
C PRO A 40 -1.33 -2.41 3.79
N ALA A 41 -2.58 -2.89 3.77
CA ALA A 41 -3.73 -2.16 4.33
C ALA A 41 -3.59 -1.93 5.84
N ILE A 42 -3.27 -2.99 6.58
CA ILE A 42 -3.02 -2.92 8.03
C ILE A 42 -1.82 -2.03 8.31
N GLY A 43 -0.76 -2.16 7.53
CA GLY A 43 0.44 -1.32 7.65
C GLY A 43 0.13 0.18 7.48
N CYS A 44 -0.72 0.57 6.52
CA CYS A 44 -1.16 1.95 6.38
C CYS A 44 -1.93 2.44 7.63
N ALA A 45 -2.83 1.61 8.18
CA ALA A 45 -3.57 1.97 9.39
C ALA A 45 -2.65 2.15 10.62
N VAL A 46 -1.68 1.23 10.79
CA VAL A 46 -0.69 1.30 11.88
C VAL A 46 0.22 2.51 11.72
N ALA A 47 0.73 2.76 10.50
CA ALA A 47 1.55 3.94 10.22
C ALA A 47 0.81 5.24 10.54
N ASN A 48 -0.48 5.32 10.19
CA ASN A 48 -1.27 6.51 10.46
C ASN A 48 -1.49 6.72 11.96
N TYR A 49 -1.82 5.65 12.69
CA TYR A 49 -1.98 5.72 14.14
C TYR A 49 -0.68 6.17 14.83
N LEU A 50 0.46 5.57 14.49
CA LEU A 50 1.76 5.93 15.05
C LEU A 50 2.15 7.38 14.75
N GLY A 51 1.88 7.85 13.53
CA GLY A 51 2.15 9.23 13.12
C GLY A 51 1.28 10.24 13.88
N ASN A 52 0.00 9.91 14.10
CA ASN A 52 -0.93 10.76 14.84
C ASN A 52 -0.62 10.82 16.35
N GLU A 53 0.03 9.79 16.91
CA GLU A 53 0.52 9.74 18.30
C GLU A 53 1.91 10.40 18.47
N GLY A 54 2.54 10.90 17.39
CA GLY A 54 3.84 11.58 17.43
C GLY A 54 5.06 10.65 17.37
N TYR A 55 4.88 9.36 17.08
CA TYR A 55 5.96 8.41 16.89
C TYR A 55 6.51 8.46 15.45
N ASP A 56 7.05 9.61 15.05
CA ASP A 56 7.47 9.90 13.67
C ASP A 56 8.39 8.83 13.06
N LEU A 57 9.42 8.42 13.82
CA LEU A 57 10.40 7.43 13.35
C LEU A 57 9.74 6.08 13.05
N LEU A 58 8.82 5.62 13.92
CA LEU A 58 8.12 4.36 13.73
C LEU A 58 7.10 4.45 12.59
N ALA A 59 6.43 5.59 12.44
CA ALA A 59 5.50 5.84 11.35
C ALA A 59 6.20 5.77 9.99
N ILE A 60 7.33 6.48 9.84
CA ILE A 60 8.15 6.48 8.61
C ILE A 60 8.66 5.08 8.30
N LEU A 61 9.18 4.36 9.31
CA LEU A 61 9.66 2.99 9.14
C LEU A 61 8.53 2.07 8.67
N THR A 62 7.34 2.18 9.26
CA THR A 62 6.16 1.39 8.86
C THR A 62 5.74 1.70 7.42
N ILE A 63 5.71 2.98 7.03
CA ILE A 63 5.42 3.39 5.63
C ILE A 63 6.46 2.78 4.68
N GLY A 64 7.74 2.85 5.02
CA GLY A 64 8.81 2.26 4.24
C GLY A 64 8.65 0.75 4.05
N LEU A 65 8.27 0.02 5.11
CA LEU A 65 7.98 -1.41 5.03
C LEU A 65 6.77 -1.72 4.15
N VAL A 66 5.70 -0.92 4.23
CA VAL A 66 4.52 -1.06 3.36
C VAL A 66 4.93 -0.87 1.91
N LEU A 67 5.66 0.19 1.59
CA LEU A 67 6.12 0.46 0.22
C LEU A 67 7.05 -0.66 -0.29
N ALA A 68 7.95 -1.16 0.55
CA ALA A 68 8.82 -2.29 0.21
C ALA A 68 8.00 -3.56 -0.08
N TYR A 69 6.99 -3.87 0.74
CA TYR A 69 6.09 -5.00 0.50
C TYR A 69 5.35 -4.84 -0.83
N ILE A 70 4.80 -3.66 -1.11
CA ILE A 70 4.11 -3.37 -2.37
C ILE A 70 5.06 -3.58 -3.56
N ALA A 71 6.29 -3.07 -3.48
CA ALA A 71 7.27 -3.19 -4.56
C ALA A 71 7.73 -4.64 -4.78
N LEU A 72 7.94 -5.42 -3.71
CA LEU A 72 8.52 -6.76 -3.79
C LEU A 72 7.49 -7.88 -3.97
N VAL A 73 6.31 -7.75 -3.36
CA VAL A 73 5.27 -8.79 -3.37
C VAL A 73 4.22 -8.49 -4.42
N ILE A 74 3.61 -7.30 -4.38
CA ILE A 74 2.58 -6.91 -5.36
C ILE A 74 3.23 -6.61 -6.71
N LYS A 75 4.42 -6.00 -6.75
CA LYS A 75 5.17 -5.67 -7.99
C LYS A 75 4.31 -4.91 -9.00
N PRO A 76 3.84 -3.69 -8.68
CA PRO A 76 2.96 -2.93 -9.58
C PRO A 76 3.61 -2.61 -10.93
N TYR A 77 4.94 -2.52 -11.01
CA TYR A 77 5.70 -2.20 -12.22
C TYR A 77 5.73 -3.33 -13.27
N GLU A 78 5.39 -4.57 -12.93
CA GLU A 78 5.26 -5.65 -13.92
C GLU A 78 4.19 -5.33 -14.98
N PHE A 79 3.28 -4.39 -14.68
CA PHE A 79 2.39 -3.79 -15.66
C PHE A 79 3.14 -3.04 -16.78
N PHE A 80 4.13 -2.21 -16.43
CA PHE A 80 4.86 -1.38 -17.38
C PHE A 80 5.86 -2.16 -18.25
N LYS A 81 6.38 -3.28 -17.73
CA LYS A 81 7.37 -4.10 -18.44
C LYS A 81 6.79 -4.89 -19.63
N ARG A 82 5.46 -4.91 -19.79
CA ARG A 82 4.75 -5.71 -20.80
C ARG A 82 4.23 -4.91 -22.01
N ARG A 83 4.63 -3.64 -22.17
CA ARG A 83 4.41 -2.87 -23.41
C ARG A 83 5.64 -2.89 -24.31
#